data_AF-H1G1R9-F1
#
_entry.id   AF-H1G1R9-F1
#
_cell.length_a   1.000
_cell.length_b   1.000
_cell.length_c   1.000
_cell.angle_alpha   90.00
_cell.angle_beta   90.00
_cell.angle_gamma   90.00
#
_symmetry.space_group_name_H-M   'P 1'
#
loop_
_entity.id
_entity.type
_entity.pdbx_description
1 polymer ?
#
loop_
_entity_poly.entity_id
_entity_poly.type
_entity_poly.pdbx_seq_one_letter_code
_entity_poly.pdbx_strand_id
1 'polypeptide(L)' 'MEIRAVRPDQEMDLSVRYWEGAVDVLEAGEVTGRGYVEMTGY' A
#
# COMPACT_ATOMS: atom_id res chain seq x y z
N MET A 1 2.69 5.59 13.88
CA MET A 1 2.23 5.64 12.49
C MET A 1 2.34 4.25 11.91
N GLU A 2 1.26 3.72 11.37
CA GLU A 2 1.18 2.44 10.67
C GLU A 2 0.63 2.68 9.27
N ILE A 3 1.11 1.92 8.29
CA ILE A 3 0.58 1.88 6.93
C ILE A 3 -0.06 0.52 6.72
N ARG A 4 -1.34 0.50 6.35
CA ARG A 4 -2.09 -0.74 6.13
C ARG A 4 -2.63 -0.79 4.72
N ALA A 5 -2.34 -1.87 3.99
CA ALA A 5 -2.94 -2.10 2.69
C ALA A 5 -4.45 -2.27 2.82
N VAL A 6 -5.21 -1.56 1.98
CA VAL A 6 -6.67 -1.68 1.91
C VAL A 6 -7.08 -3.06 1.38
N ARG A 7 -6.25 -3.64 0.50
CA ARG A 7 -6.32 -5.02 0.02
C ARG A 7 -4.92 -5.60 -0.16
N PRO A 8 -4.71 -6.90 0.08
CA PRO A 8 -3.39 -7.53 -0.04
C PRO A 8 -2.92 -7.62 -1.51
N ASP A 9 -3.81 -7.99 -2.44
CA ASP A 9 -3.44 -8.33 -3.81
C ASP A 9 -3.58 -7.11 -4.74
N GLN A 10 -2.56 -6.25 -4.70
CA GLN A 10 -2.44 -5.06 -5.55
C GLN A 10 -1.12 -5.10 -6.36
N GLU A 11 -0.69 -6.30 -6.74
CA GLU A 11 0.47 -6.52 -7.61
C GLU A 11 0.13 -6.24 -9.08
N MET A 12 1.03 -5.52 -9.72
CA MET A 12 1.05 -5.25 -11.15
C MET A 12 2.14 -6.10 -11.80
N ASP A 13 1.72 -7.09 -12.58
CA ASP A 13 2.60 -7.98 -13.35
C ASP A 13 2.79 -7.42 -14.77
N LEU A 14 3.63 -6.40 -14.89
CA LEU A 14 3.99 -5.75 -16.14
C LEU A 14 5.44 -6.07 -16.53
N SER A 15 6.07 -5.24 -17.37
CA SER A 15 7.50 -5.42 -17.74
C SER A 15 8.44 -5.35 -16.54
N VAL A 16 8.03 -4.65 -15.48
CA VAL A 16 8.61 -4.72 -14.14
C VAL A 16 7.47 -5.15 -13.22
N ARG A 17 7.74 -6.12 -12.34
CA ARG A 17 6.81 -6.47 -11.27
C ARG A 17 6.90 -5.45 -10.16
N TYR A 18 5.77 -4.89 -9.79
CA TYR A 18 5.66 -3.98 -8.66
C TYR A 18 4.32 -4.12 -7.97
N TRP A 19 4.27 -3.77 -6.69
CA TRP A 19 3.04 -3.66 -5.94
C TRP A 19 2.67 -2.19 -5.87
N GLU A 20 1.50 -1.82 -6.37
CA GLU A 20 0.98 -0.46 -6.32
C GLU A 20 -0.41 -0.50 -5.72
N GLY A 21 -0.51 -0.15 -4.44
CA GLY A 21 -1.74 -0.39 -3.70
C GLY A 21 -2.16 0.77 -2.81
N ALA A 22 -3.48 0.93 -2.73
CA ALA A 22 -4.12 1.85 -1.81
C ALA A 22 -3.85 1.42 -0.36
N VAL A 23 -3.53 2.40 0.48
CA VAL A 23 -3.23 2.21 1.90
C VAL A 23 -4.00 3.21 2.77
N ASP A 24 -4.37 2.78 3.97
CA ASP A 24 -4.75 3.66 5.07
C ASP A 24 -3.50 4.01 5.89
N VAL A 25 -3.42 5.27 6.33
CA VAL A 25 -2.46 5.74 7.33
C VAL A 25 -3.15 5.75 8.69
N LEU A 26 -2.57 5.05 9.67
CA LEU A 26 -3.13 4.96 11.01
C LEU A 26 -2.22 5.64 12.04
N GLU A 27 -2.83 6.42 12.93
CA GLU A 27 -2.22 6.93 14.15
C GLU A 27 -3.04 6.47 15.35
N ALA A 28 -2.36 5.88 16.34
CA ALA A 28 -3.01 5.30 17.53
C ALA A 28 -4.17 4.32 17.20
N GLY A 29 -4.11 3.63 16.05
CA GLY A 29 -5.12 2.67 15.60
C GLY A 29 -6.28 3.29 14.81
N GLU A 30 -6.34 4.62 14.70
CA GLU A 30 -7.38 5.34 13.96
C GLU A 30 -6.87 5.78 12.58
N VAL A 31 -7.73 5.73 11.56
CA VAL A 31 -7.38 6.18 10.21
C VAL A 31 -7.29 7.70 10.19
N THR A 32 -6.09 8.23 9.93
CA THR A 32 -5.83 9.67 9.82
C THR A 32 -5.57 10.12 8.39
N GLY A 33 -5.37 9.18 7.47
CA GLY A 33 -5.10 9.50 6.07
C GLY A 33 -5.27 8.31 5.13
N ARG A 34 -5.21 8.62 3.83
CA ARG A 34 -5.25 7.64 2.75
C ARG A 34 -4.21 8.01 1.70
N GLY A 35 -3.62 6.99 1.07
CA GLY A 35 -2.64 7.19 0.02
C GLY A 35 -2.38 5.93 -0.78
N TYR A 36 -1.26 5.92 -1.48
CA TYR A 36 -0.76 4.78 -2.24
C TYR A 36 0.69 4.50 -1.85
N VAL A 37 1.08 3.22 -1.88
CA VAL A 37 2.47 2.79 -1.75
C VAL A 37 2.84 2.02 -3.01
N GLU A 38 4.02 2.34 -3.54
CA GLU A 38 4.67 1.59 -4.60
C GLU A 38 5.85 0.80 -4.00
N MET A 39 5.92 -0.49 -4.27
CA MET A 39 7.05 -1.34 -3.92
C MET A 39 7.56 -2.05 -5.17
N THR A 40 8.88 -1.97 -5.40
CA THR A 40 9.55 -2.64 -6.51
C THR A 40 10.69 -3.50 -5.95
N GLY A 41 11.11 -4.54 -6.68
CA GLY A 41 12.29 -5.33 -6.33
C GLY A 41 12.18 -6.24 -5.10
N TYR A 42 10.95 -6.61 -4.70
CA TYR A 42 10.67 -7.63 -3.67
C TYR A 42 10.62 -9.05 -4.25
#